data_AF-A0A9D2ZWD1-F1
#
_entry.id   AF-A0A9D2ZWD1-F1
#
_cell.length_a   1.000
_cell.length_b   1.000
_cell.length_c   1.000
_cell.angle_alpha   90.00
_cell.angle_beta   90.00
_cell.angle_gamma   90.00
#
_symmetry.space_group_name_H-M   'P 1'
#
loop_
_entity.id
_entity.type
_entity.pdbx_description
1 polymer ?
#
loop_
_entity_poly.entity_id
_entity_poly.type
_entity_poly.pdbx_seq_one_letter_code
_entity_poly.pdbx_strand_id
1 'polypeptide(L)' 'MRAARLFRFPVKGFPAEELTEARVVRDRGIRGDRIAAFTNGSLDVPADAWHSYSAFTVLKNDTDLQKWQVAATLPE' A
#
# COMPACT_ATOMS: atom_id res chain seq x y z
N MET A 1 -21.82 -14.56 6.16
CA MET A 1 -21.18 -13.23 6.02
C MET A 1 -20.56 -13.17 4.63
N ARG A 2 -20.71 -12.08 3.87
CA ARG A 2 -20.14 -11.92 2.51
C ARG A 2 -19.36 -10.61 2.45
N ALA A 3 -18.14 -10.64 1.91
CA ALA A 3 -17.38 -9.43 1.65
C ALA A 3 -18.06 -8.64 0.52
N ALA A 4 -18.37 -7.36 0.75
CA ALA A 4 -19.07 -6.51 -0.21
C ALA A 4 -18.12 -5.93 -1.28
N ARG A 5 -16.91 -5.56 -0.86
CA ARG A 5 -15.88 -4.93 -1.71
C ARG A 5 -14.50 -5.38 -1.21
N LEU A 6 -13.55 -5.46 -2.12
CA LEU A 6 -12.18 -5.87 -1.84
C LEU A 6 -11.23 -4.78 -2.30
N PHE A 7 -10.23 -4.48 -1.48
CA PHE A 7 -9.28 -3.41 -1.75
C PHE A 7 -7.86 -3.87 -1.43
N ARG A 8 -6.91 -3.30 -2.17
CA ARG A 8 -5.47 -3.43 -1.93
C ARG A 8 -4.84 -2.05 -1.89
N PHE A 9 -3.78 -1.90 -1.11
CA PHE A 9 -3.01 -0.67 -0.98
C PHE A 9 -1.58 -0.91 -1.45
N PRO A 10 -1.28 -0.86 -2.77
CA PRO A 10 0.04 -1.22 -3.28
C PRO A 10 1.17 -0.39 -2.69
N VAL A 11 0.90 0.90 -2.47
CA VAL A 11 1.81 1.82 -1.82
C VAL A 11 1.23 2.27 -0.50
N LYS A 12 2.02 2.18 0.57
CA LYS A 12 1.64 2.70 1.89
C LYS A 12 1.33 4.19 1.80
N GLY A 13 0.13 4.55 2.24
CA GLY A 13 -0.31 5.94 2.28
C GLY A 13 -0.90 6.46 0.98
N PHE A 14 -1.00 5.68 -0.10
CA PHE A 14 -1.73 6.07 -1.32
C PHE A 14 -3.18 5.58 -1.30
N PRO A 15 -4.04 6.06 -2.23
CA PRO A 15 -5.37 5.49 -2.45
C PRO A 15 -5.34 3.98 -2.67
N ALA A 16 -6.43 3.32 -2.27
CA ALA A 16 -6.62 1.91 -2.53
C ALA A 16 -7.03 1.69 -3.99
N GLU A 17 -6.65 0.54 -4.53
CA GLU A 17 -7.27 -0.02 -5.72
C GLU A 17 -8.36 -1.01 -5.32
N GLU A 18 -9.51 -0.92 -5.97
CA GLU A 18 -10.60 -1.88 -5.81
C GLU A 18 -10.33 -3.14 -6.66
N LEU A 19 -10.58 -4.30 -6.07
CA LEU A 19 -10.32 -5.60 -6.69
C LEU A 19 -11.61 -6.40 -6.78
N THR A 20 -11.71 -7.21 -7.83
CA THR A 20 -12.76 -8.25 -7.97
C THR A 20 -12.35 -9.55 -7.28
N GLU A 21 -11.05 -9.84 -7.24
CA GLU A 21 -10.46 -11.02 -6.62
C GLU A 21 -9.04 -10.73 -6.11
N ALA A 22 -8.53 -11.56 -5.18
CA ALA A 22 -7.16 -11.46 -4.70
C ALA A 22 -6.59 -12.81 -4.29
N ARG A 23 -5.30 -13.00 -4.54
CA ARG A 23 -4.50 -14.10 -3.99
C ARG A 23 -4.03 -13.75 -2.58
N VAL A 24 -4.45 -14.55 -1.60
CA VAL A 24 -3.95 -14.44 -0.22
C VAL A 24 -2.74 -15.35 -0.04
N VAL A 25 -1.67 -14.80 0.50
CA VAL A 25 -0.43 -15.50 0.85
C VAL A 25 -0.36 -15.61 2.37
N ARG A 26 -0.13 -16.83 2.86
CA ARG A 26 0.02 -17.09 4.30
C ARG A 26 1.10 -16.18 4.88
N ASP A 27 0.80 -15.58 6.03
CA ASP A 27 1.67 -14.66 6.78
C ASP A 27 2.07 -13.36 6.07
N ARG A 28 1.50 -13.07 4.88
CA ARG A 28 1.73 -11.82 4.13
C ARG A 28 0.45 -11.06 3.76
N GLY A 29 -0.70 -11.73 3.74
CA GLY A 29 -1.98 -11.13 3.36
C GLY A 29 -2.19 -11.13 1.84
N ILE A 30 -2.81 -10.08 1.30
CA ILE A 30 -3.12 -9.97 -0.13
C ILE A 30 -1.83 -9.74 -0.93
N ARG A 31 -1.58 -10.54 -1.97
CA ARG A 31 -0.44 -10.33 -2.89
C ARG A 31 -0.51 -8.93 -3.48
N GLY A 32 0.59 -8.19 -3.34
CA GLY A 32 0.68 -6.81 -3.82
C GLY A 32 0.23 -5.76 -2.82
N ASP A 33 -0.29 -6.15 -1.66
CA ASP A 33 -0.62 -5.19 -0.61
C ASP A 33 0.66 -4.66 0.01
N ARG A 34 0.77 -3.34 0.10
CA ARG A 34 1.88 -2.58 0.69
C ARG A 34 3.25 -3.06 0.21
N ILE A 35 3.44 -3.21 -1.10
CA ILE A 35 4.74 -3.60 -1.67
C ILE A 35 5.76 -2.47 -1.66
N ALA A 36 5.31 -1.22 -1.54
CA ALA A 36 6.16 -0.04 -1.49
C ALA A 36 5.71 0.96 -0.43
N ALA A 37 6.63 1.78 0.03
CA ALA A 37 6.36 2.93 0.89
C ALA A 37 7.38 4.03 0.58
N PHE A 38 6.96 5.29 0.72
CA PHE A 38 7.85 6.44 0.60
C PHE A 38 8.19 6.93 2.00
N THR A 39 9.49 7.07 2.29
CA THR A 39 9.94 7.72 3.53
C THR A 39 9.70 9.22 3.41
N ASN A 40 9.46 9.89 4.53
CA ASN A 40 9.39 11.36 4.57
C ASN A 40 10.77 12.00 4.86
N GLY A 41 11.85 11.21 4.87
CA GLY A 41 13.20 11.64 5.19
C GLY A 41 13.45 12.03 6.66
N SER A 42 12.46 11.89 7.56
CA SER A 42 12.62 12.26 8.97
C SER A 42 13.48 11.27 9.77
N LEU A 43 13.64 10.04 9.26
CA LEU A 43 14.40 8.96 9.86
C LEU A 43 15.19 8.24 8.76
N ASP A 44 16.35 7.72 9.12
CA ASP A 44 17.10 6.82 8.25
C ASP A 44 16.40 5.45 8.22
N VAL A 45 15.91 5.06 7.03
CA VAL A 45 15.16 3.82 6.83
C VAL A 45 15.99 2.90 5.93
N PRO A 46 16.48 1.77 6.44
CA PRO A 46 17.22 0.80 5.64
C PRO A 46 16.39 0.29 4.46
N ALA A 47 17.04 0.04 3.31
CA ALA A 47 16.40 -0.30 2.05
C ALA A 47 15.43 -1.50 2.11
N ASP A 48 15.68 -2.44 3.03
CA ASP A 48 14.92 -3.69 3.17
C ASP A 48 14.16 -3.81 4.51
N ALA A 49 13.96 -2.70 5.23
CA ALA A 49 13.32 -2.70 6.53
C ALA A 49 11.99 -1.95 6.55
N TRP A 50 10.96 -2.60 7.07
CA TRP A 50 9.74 -1.91 7.49
C TRP A 50 9.99 -1.19 8.81
N HIS A 51 9.76 0.12 8.83
CA HIS A 51 9.85 0.94 10.04
C HIS A 51 8.48 1.32 10.61
N SER A 52 8.49 1.99 11.75
CA SER A 52 7.31 2.65 12.32
C SER A 52 6.59 3.50 11.27
N TYR A 53 5.26 3.57 11.39
CA TYR A 53 4.42 4.35 10.49
C TYR A 53 4.87 5.82 10.35
N SER A 54 5.38 6.43 11.43
CA SER A 54 5.86 7.82 11.46
C SER A 54 7.03 8.10 10.51
N ALA A 55 7.80 7.07 10.13
CA ALA A 55 8.92 7.20 9.18
C ALA A 55 8.46 7.35 7.72
N PHE A 56 7.18 7.08 7.44
CA PHE A 56 6.65 7.03 6.09
C PHE A 56 5.63 8.12 5.84
N THR A 57 5.61 8.59 4.60
CA THR A 57 4.69 9.61 4.18
C THR A 57 3.27 9.05 4.06
N VAL A 58 2.31 9.75 4.66
CA VAL A 58 0.90 9.36 4.69
C VAL A 58 0.16 10.25 3.70
N LEU A 59 0.38 9.97 2.43
CA LEU A 59 -0.04 10.85 1.35
C LEU A 59 -1.55 10.91 1.13
N LYS A 60 -2.30 9.96 1.67
CA LYS A 60 -3.77 9.96 1.66
C LYS A 60 -4.36 11.14 2.43
N ASN A 61 -3.59 11.80 3.29
CA ASN A 61 -4.05 13.00 3.99
C ASN A 61 -3.83 14.28 3.15
N ASP A 62 -3.10 14.17 2.04
CA ASP A 62 -2.95 15.21 1.04
C ASP A 62 -4.01 14.99 -0.05
N THR A 63 -4.94 15.94 -0.16
CA THR A 63 -6.08 15.87 -1.09
C THR A 63 -5.66 15.85 -2.56
N ASP A 64 -4.48 16.38 -2.91
CA ASP A 64 -4.03 16.32 -4.30
C ASP A 64 -3.51 14.93 -4.67
N LEU A 65 -2.94 14.22 -3.71
CA LEU A 65 -2.46 12.85 -3.90
C LEU A 65 -3.57 11.80 -3.82
N GLN A 66 -4.71 12.13 -3.20
CA GLN A 66 -5.93 11.31 -3.31
C GLN A 66 -6.46 11.22 -4.75
N LYS A 67 -6.16 12.20 -5.61
CA LYS A 67 -6.58 12.21 -7.02
C LYS A 67 -5.74 11.26 -7.89
N TRP A 68 -4.62 10.76 -7.36
CA TRP A 68 -3.72 9.90 -8.12
C TRP A 68 -4.28 8.48 -8.16
N GLN A 69 -4.33 7.91 -9.36
CA GLN A 69 -4.64 6.50 -9.54
C GLN A 69 -3.34 5.69 -9.46
N VAL A 70 -3.30 4.73 -8.55
CA VAL A 70 -2.17 3.81 -8.41
C VAL A 70 -2.57 2.47 -9.03
N ALA A 71 -1.75 1.99 -9.96
CA ALA A 71 -1.87 0.65 -10.51
C ALA A 71 -0.54 -0.08 -10.30
N ALA A 72 -0.60 -1.30 -9.77
CA ALA A 72 0.57 -2.16 -9.63
C ALA A 72 0.45 -3.37 -10.55
N THR A 73 1.39 -3.50 -11.50
CA THR A 73 1.57 -4.72 -12.28
C THR A 73 2.54 -5.62 -11.56
N LEU A 74 2.10 -6.81 -11.15
CA LEU A 74 2.95 -7.79 -10.50
C LEU A 74 3.22 -8.94 -11.47
N PRO A 75 4.48 -9.36 -11.66
CA PRO A 75 4.74 -10.64 -12.30
C PRO A 75 4.10 -11.76 -11.47
N GLU A 76 3.68 -12.86 -12.12
CA GLU A 76 3.06 -14.02 -11.46
C GLU A 76 4.01 -14.75 -10.51
#